data_AF-A0A659RQZ1-F1
#
_entry.id   AF-A0A659RQZ1-F1
#
_cell.length_a   1.000
_cell.length_b   1.000
_cell.length_c   1.000
_cell.angle_alpha   90.00
_cell.angle_beta   90.00
_cell.angle_gamma   90.00
#
_symmetry.space_group_name_H-M   'P 1'
#
loop_
_entity.id
_entity.type
_entity.pdbx_description
1 polymer ?
#
loop_
_entity_poly.entity_id
_entity_poly.type
_entity_poly.pdbx_seq_one_letter_code
_entity_poly.pdbx_strand_id
1 'polypeptide(L)'
;VDTGYKAIPPLTGEEIPVWAANFVLMEYGTGAVMAVPGHDQRDYEFASKYGLTIKPVILAADGSEPDLSEQALTEKGVLFNSGEFDGLAFEAAFNAIADKLAEKGVGERKVNYRLRDWGVSRQRYWGAPIPMVTLEDGTVLPSPDAQLPVILPADV
;
A
#
# COMPACT_ATOMS: atom_id res chain seq x y z
N VAL A 1 15.46 5.71 -3.29
CA VAL A 1 16.26 6.27 -4.41
C VAL A 1 15.33 7.01 -5.34
N ASP A 2 15.75 8.17 -5.85
CA ASP A 2 15.01 8.91 -6.87
C ASP A 2 15.04 8.12 -8.18
N THR A 3 13.87 7.91 -8.78
CA THR A 3 13.76 7.17 -10.06
C THR A 3 13.96 8.05 -11.27
N GLY A 4 13.95 9.38 -11.11
CA GLY A 4 13.97 10.36 -12.21
C GLY A 4 12.62 10.58 -12.89
N TYR A 5 11.63 9.73 -12.63
CA TYR A 5 10.27 9.90 -13.14
C TYR A 5 9.46 10.88 -12.28
N LYS A 6 8.49 11.51 -12.93
CA LYS A 6 7.49 12.39 -12.31
C LYS A 6 6.10 11.82 -12.52
N ALA A 7 5.23 11.99 -11.53
CA ALA A 7 3.81 11.68 -11.62
C ALA A 7 2.99 12.97 -11.46
N ILE A 8 1.80 13.00 -12.04
CA ILE A 8 0.88 14.14 -11.96
C ILE A 8 -0.32 13.70 -11.10
N PRO A 9 -0.51 14.24 -9.89
CA PRO A 9 -1.68 13.96 -9.07
C PRO A 9 -2.95 14.48 -9.78
N PRO A 10 -4.04 13.71 -9.76
CA PRO A 10 -5.23 14.00 -10.55
C PRO A 10 -6.03 15.24 -10.09
N LEU A 11 -5.75 15.74 -8.88
CA LEU A 11 -6.46 16.85 -8.26
C LEU A 11 -5.66 18.15 -8.30
N THR A 12 -4.36 18.12 -7.99
CA THR A 12 -3.52 19.33 -7.96
C THR A 12 -2.87 19.64 -9.31
N GLY A 13 -2.56 18.63 -10.13
CA GLY A 13 -1.85 18.81 -11.40
C GLY A 13 -0.36 19.14 -11.28
N GLU A 14 0.18 19.25 -10.07
CA GLU A 14 1.58 19.58 -9.81
C GLU A 14 2.46 18.32 -9.92
N GLU A 15 3.58 18.39 -10.63
CA GLU A 15 4.48 17.23 -10.75
C GLU A 15 5.10 16.84 -9.40
N ILE A 16 4.96 15.56 -9.04
CA ILE A 16 5.59 14.97 -7.86
C ILE A 16 6.64 13.94 -8.26
N PRO A 17 7.77 13.83 -7.53
CA PRO A 17 8.81 12.85 -7.84
C PRO A 17 8.39 11.43 -7.47
N VAL A 18 8.80 10.45 -8.28
CA VAL A 18 8.61 9.02 -8.00
C VAL A 18 9.88 8.45 -7.38
N TRP A 19 9.75 7.79 -6.23
CA TRP A 19 10.86 7.19 -5.49
C TRP A 19 10.68 5.69 -5.33
N ALA A 20 11.79 4.95 -5.41
CA ALA A 20 11.83 3.54 -5.00
C ALA A 20 12.33 3.46 -3.55
N ALA A 21 11.52 2.92 -2.65
CA ALA A 21 11.82 2.79 -1.23
C ALA A 21 11.65 1.35 -0.76
N ASN A 22 12.49 0.92 0.19
CA ASN A 22 12.53 -0.46 0.68
C ASN A 22 11.34 -0.86 1.58
N PHE A 23 10.62 0.12 2.13
CA PHE A 23 9.45 -0.14 2.98
C PHE A 23 8.15 -0.31 2.18
N VAL A 24 8.20 -0.09 0.86
CA VAL A 24 7.08 -0.34 -0.05
C VAL A 24 7.16 -1.80 -0.52
N LEU A 25 6.22 -2.61 -0.07
CA LEU A 25 6.17 -4.04 -0.40
C LEU A 25 5.47 -4.25 -1.73
N MET A 26 6.16 -4.83 -2.72
CA MET A 26 5.61 -5.11 -4.05
C MET A 26 4.37 -6.04 -4.01
N GLU A 27 4.33 -6.96 -3.06
CA GLU A 27 3.26 -7.95 -2.89
C GLU A 27 2.05 -7.41 -2.12
N TYR A 28 2.10 -6.16 -1.63
CA TYR A 28 1.01 -5.55 -0.86
C TYR A 28 0.37 -4.37 -1.60
N GLY A 29 -0.96 -4.40 -1.73
CA GLY A 29 -1.70 -3.42 -2.51
C GLY A 29 -1.33 -3.51 -3.98
N THR A 30 -0.93 -2.38 -4.57
CA THR A 30 -0.47 -2.31 -5.98
C THR A 30 1.06 -2.32 -6.11
N GLY A 31 1.80 -2.48 -5.00
CA GLY A 31 3.25 -2.29 -4.99
C GLY A 31 3.70 -0.82 -5.10
N ALA A 32 2.77 0.13 -5.02
CA ALA A 32 3.03 1.56 -4.97
C ALA A 32 2.13 2.24 -3.92
N VAL A 33 2.65 3.28 -3.28
CA VAL A 33 1.94 4.08 -2.27
C VAL A 33 2.10 5.56 -2.58
N MET A 34 1.08 6.36 -2.27
CA MET A 34 1.21 7.81 -2.24
C MET A 34 1.84 8.21 -0.89
N ALA A 35 2.93 8.96 -0.92
CA ALA A 35 3.56 9.44 0.30
C ALA A 35 2.86 10.71 0.79
N VAL A 36 2.48 10.76 2.07
CA VAL A 36 1.90 11.96 2.71
C VAL A 36 2.68 12.29 3.98
N PRO A 37 3.88 12.89 3.84
CA PRO A 37 4.81 13.07 4.97
C PRO A 37 4.24 13.89 6.14
N GLY A 38 3.27 14.77 5.92
CA GLY A 38 2.66 15.51 7.01
C GLY A 38 1.79 14.66 7.95
N HIS A 39 1.34 13.49 7.48
CA HIS A 39 0.30 12.69 8.15
C HIS A 39 0.57 11.17 8.19
N ASP A 40 1.69 10.68 7.65
CA ASP A 40 2.22 9.33 7.87
C ASP A 40 3.67 9.42 8.38
N GLN A 41 3.94 8.78 9.51
CA GLN A 41 5.24 8.86 10.18
C GLN A 41 6.38 8.22 9.37
N ARG A 42 6.12 7.17 8.60
CA ARG A 42 7.16 6.52 7.77
C ARG A 42 7.52 7.40 6.59
N ASP A 43 6.50 8.03 6.00
CA ASP A 43 6.69 9.00 4.91
C ASP A 43 7.40 10.26 5.43
N TYR A 44 7.10 10.70 6.65
CA TYR A 44 7.79 11.82 7.32
C TYR A 44 9.28 11.54 7.48
N GLU A 45 9.65 10.40 8.05
CA GLU A 45 11.04 10.01 8.25
C GLU A 45 11.79 9.92 6.92
N PHE A 46 11.14 9.37 5.90
CA PHE A 46 11.70 9.30 4.55
C PHE A 46 11.89 10.70 3.95
N ALA A 47 10.86 11.54 3.99
CA ALA A 47 10.91 12.90 3.45
C ALA A 47 11.96 13.76 4.16
N SER A 48 12.00 13.73 5.49
CA SER A 48 12.99 14.43 6.31
C SER A 48 14.41 13.98 5.99
N LYS A 49 14.64 12.68 5.81
CA LYS A 49 15.96 12.13 5.47
C LYS A 49 16.44 12.54 4.08
N TYR A 50 15.53 12.64 3.12
CA TYR A 50 15.85 12.92 1.72
C TYR A 50 15.56 14.36 1.28
N GLY A 51 15.15 15.24 2.20
CA GLY A 51 14.86 16.65 1.93
C GLY A 51 13.66 16.85 1.00
N LEU A 52 12.65 15.99 1.09
CA LEU A 52 11.41 16.10 0.31
C LEU A 52 10.43 17.07 0.97
N THR A 53 9.51 17.62 0.17
CA THR A 53 8.48 18.54 0.65
C THR A 53 7.55 17.86 1.64
N ILE A 54 7.37 18.48 2.81
CA ILE A 54 6.40 18.09 3.83
C ILE A 54 5.29 19.15 3.81
N LYS A 55 4.11 18.78 3.32
CA LYS A 55 2.95 19.68 3.18
C LYS A 55 1.87 19.30 4.20
N PRO A 56 1.53 20.17 5.15
CA PRO A 56 0.40 19.94 6.05
C PRO A 56 -0.93 20.19 5.33
N VAL A 57 -1.89 19.29 5.53
CA VAL A 57 -3.25 19.37 4.96
C VAL A 57 -4.36 19.03 5.96
N ILE A 58 -4.03 18.65 7.20
CA ILE A 58 -4.98 18.40 8.29
C ILE A 58 -4.68 19.32 9.47
N LEU A 59 -5.69 20.03 9.96
CA LEU A 59 -5.59 20.87 11.15
C LEU A 59 -5.39 20.03 12.42
N ALA A 60 -4.71 20.60 13.41
CA ALA A 60 -4.61 20.03 14.75
C ALA A 60 -5.99 20.00 15.44
N ALA A 61 -6.08 19.28 16.56
CA ALA A 61 -7.34 19.07 17.28
C ALA A 61 -8.02 20.36 17.77
N ASP A 62 -7.25 21.43 17.97
CA ASP A 62 -7.73 22.76 18.36
C ASP A 62 -8.09 23.67 17.16
N GLY A 63 -7.96 23.16 15.92
CA GLY A 63 -8.22 23.89 14.69
C GLY A 63 -7.06 24.75 14.19
N SER A 64 -5.89 24.69 14.84
CA SER A 64 -4.68 25.38 14.39
C SER A 64 -3.92 24.59 13.32
N GLU A 65 -3.00 25.27 12.61
CA GLU A 65 -2.06 24.58 11.72
C GLU A 65 -1.09 23.73 12.56
N PRO A 66 -0.85 22.46 12.18
CA PRO A 66 0.01 21.58 12.96
C PRO A 66 1.48 21.98 12.86
N ASP A 67 2.20 21.84 13.97
CA ASP A 67 3.67 21.85 13.97
C ASP A 67 4.18 20.46 13.54
N LEU A 68 4.79 20.42 12.35
CA LEU A 68 5.40 19.21 11.78
C LEU A 68 6.94 19.26 11.81
N SER A 69 7.53 20.05 12.72
CA SER A 69 8.99 20.16 12.83
C SER A 69 9.65 18.91 13.40
N GLU A 70 8.93 18.14 14.22
CA GLU A 70 9.45 16.94 14.87
C GLU A 70 8.89 15.63 14.29
N GLN A 71 7.60 15.58 13.97
CA GLN A 71 6.90 14.35 13.58
C GLN A 71 5.63 14.62 12.75
N ALA A 72 5.05 13.56 12.16
CA ALA A 72 3.78 13.64 11.45
C ALA A 72 2.58 13.77 12.39
N LEU A 73 1.57 14.54 11.99
CA LEU A 73 0.25 14.54 12.64
C LEU A 73 -0.59 13.39 12.08
N THR A 74 -0.70 12.29 12.83
CA THR A 74 -1.46 11.10 12.40
C THR A 74 -2.94 11.10 12.80
N GLU A 75 -3.34 12.04 13.64
CA GLU A 75 -4.73 12.16 14.08
C GLU A 75 -5.63 12.68 12.97
N LYS A 76 -6.87 12.19 12.95
CA LYS A 76 -7.88 12.64 12.00
C LYS A 76 -8.40 14.02 12.40
N GLY A 77 -8.49 14.93 11.44
CA GLY A 77 -8.93 16.30 11.68
C GLY A 77 -9.73 16.89 10.53
N VAL A 78 -9.78 18.22 10.52
CA VAL A 78 -10.41 19.02 9.47
C VAL A 78 -9.38 19.33 8.39
N LEU A 79 -9.79 19.27 7.13
CA LEU A 79 -8.90 19.59 6.02
C LEU A 79 -8.65 21.10 5.89
N PHE A 80 -7.41 21.43 5.55
CA PHE A 80 -6.99 22.73 5.05
C PHE A 80 -5.96 22.54 3.94
N ASN A 81 -5.64 23.60 3.17
CA ASN A 81 -4.65 23.53 2.08
C ASN A 81 -4.95 22.42 1.03
N SER A 82 -6.24 22.13 0.86
CA SER A 82 -6.83 21.04 0.09
C SER A 82 -7.86 21.53 -0.94
N GLY A 83 -8.01 22.85 -1.13
CA GLY A 83 -8.80 23.44 -2.21
C GLY A 83 -10.30 23.30 -1.99
N GLU A 84 -11.01 22.64 -2.91
CA GLU A 84 -12.47 22.47 -2.82
C GLU A 84 -12.93 21.65 -1.60
N PHE A 85 -12.00 20.98 -0.91
CA PHE A 85 -12.28 20.13 0.26
C PHE A 85 -11.96 20.81 1.60
N ASP A 86 -11.49 22.07 1.59
CA ASP A 86 -11.14 22.79 2.80
C ASP A 86 -12.35 22.95 3.75
N GLY A 87 -12.11 22.78 5.05
CA GLY A 87 -13.13 22.85 6.10
C GLY A 87 -13.95 21.58 6.31
N LEU A 88 -13.77 20.54 5.48
CA LEU A 88 -14.44 19.25 5.69
C LEU A 88 -13.77 18.44 6.81
N ALA A 89 -14.59 17.84 7.67
CA ALA A 89 -14.14 16.84 8.65
C ALA A 89 -13.86 15.49 7.97
N PHE A 90 -13.05 14.65 8.61
CA PHE A 90 -12.56 13.37 8.07
C PHE A 90 -13.59 12.54 7.27
N GLU A 91 -14.75 12.20 7.83
CA GLU A 91 -15.74 11.34 7.14
C GLU A 91 -16.30 12.00 5.88
N ALA A 92 -16.59 13.30 5.94
CA ALA A 92 -17.09 14.06 4.79
C ALA A 92 -15.99 14.24 3.73
N ALA A 93 -14.78 14.57 4.16
CA ALA A 93 -13.60 14.72 3.31
C ALA A 93 -13.26 13.43 2.57
N PHE A 94 -13.24 12.29 3.29
CA PHE A 94 -12.96 10.99 2.72
C PHE A 94 -13.95 10.65 1.59
N ASN A 95 -15.25 10.85 1.85
CA ASN A 95 -16.28 10.57 0.85
C ASN A 95 -16.20 11.54 -0.34
N ALA A 96 -16.07 12.84 -0.10
CA ALA A 96 -16.00 13.85 -1.15
C ALA A 96 -14.81 13.62 -2.10
N ILE A 97 -13.62 13.32 -1.55
CA ILE A 97 -12.43 13.04 -2.36
C ILE A 97 -12.60 11.72 -3.13
N ALA A 98 -13.12 10.67 -2.48
CA ALA A 98 -13.36 9.38 -3.13
C ALA A 98 -14.36 9.50 -4.30
N ASP A 99 -15.44 10.25 -4.12
CA ASP A 99 -16.44 10.49 -5.15
C ASP A 99 -15.85 11.28 -6.32
N LYS A 100 -15.07 12.33 -6.04
CA LYS A 100 -14.40 13.14 -7.07
C LYS A 100 -13.43 12.32 -7.93
N LEU A 101 -12.65 11.44 -7.30
CA LEU A 101 -11.71 10.56 -8.01
C LEU A 101 -12.46 9.54 -8.89
N ALA A 102 -13.59 9.02 -8.40
CA ALA A 102 -14.45 8.11 -9.16
C ALA A 102 -15.12 8.81 -10.35
N GLU A 103 -15.66 10.01 -10.16
CA GLU A 103 -16.25 10.82 -11.24
C GLU A 103 -15.24 11.15 -12.35
N LYS A 104 -13.98 11.39 -11.99
CA LYS A 104 -12.88 11.61 -12.93
C LYS A 104 -12.37 10.33 -13.61
N GLY A 105 -12.83 9.15 -13.19
CA GLY A 105 -12.38 7.86 -13.71
C GLY A 105 -10.93 7.50 -13.36
N VAL A 106 -10.38 8.09 -12.30
CA VAL A 106 -8.97 7.93 -11.87
C VAL A 106 -8.84 7.32 -10.47
N GLY A 107 -9.94 6.83 -9.91
CA GLY A 107 -9.94 6.11 -8.64
C GLY A 107 -11.26 5.37 -8.40
N GLU A 108 -11.21 4.38 -7.52
CA GLU A 108 -12.38 3.65 -7.04
C GLU A 108 -12.22 3.30 -5.56
N ARG A 109 -13.33 3.10 -4.85
CA ARG A 109 -13.28 2.64 -3.46
C ARG A 109 -12.87 1.16 -3.42
N LYS A 110 -11.88 0.83 -2.58
CA LYS A 110 -11.38 -0.53 -2.43
C LYS A 110 -11.28 -0.94 -0.97
N VAL A 111 -11.79 -2.12 -0.64
CA VAL A 111 -11.57 -2.77 0.66
C VAL A 111 -10.27 -3.58 0.58
N ASN A 112 -9.38 -3.37 1.54
CA ASN A 112 -8.11 -4.09 1.67
C ASN A 112 -8.02 -4.77 3.03
N TYR A 113 -7.31 -5.90 3.08
CA TYR A 113 -7.09 -6.66 4.31
C TYR A 113 -5.60 -6.71 4.63
N ARG A 114 -5.27 -6.57 5.92
CA ARG A 114 -3.91 -6.85 6.42
C ARG A 114 -3.56 -8.35 6.35
N LEU A 115 -4.59 -9.21 6.43
CA LEU A 115 -4.45 -10.65 6.31
C LEU A 115 -3.88 -11.01 4.94
N ARG A 116 -2.93 -11.95 4.92
CA ARG A 116 -2.32 -12.49 3.71
C ARG A 116 -2.77 -13.93 3.51
N ASP A 117 -2.62 -14.41 2.29
CA ASP A 117 -2.84 -15.82 1.98
C ASP A 117 -1.91 -16.71 2.80
N TRP A 118 -2.39 -17.91 3.06
CA TRP A 118 -1.64 -18.88 3.83
C TRP A 118 -0.59 -19.57 2.97
N GLY A 119 0.67 -19.17 3.15
CA GLY A 119 1.80 -19.90 2.60
C GLY A 119 1.97 -21.26 3.29
N VAL A 120 1.47 -22.32 2.67
CA VAL A 120 1.54 -23.70 3.20
C VAL A 120 2.83 -24.44 2.82
N SER A 121 3.46 -24.07 1.70
CA SER A 121 4.63 -24.77 1.15
C SER A 121 5.89 -24.59 2.01
N ARG A 122 6.68 -25.65 2.18
CA ARG A 122 7.94 -25.63 2.94
C ARG A 122 9.03 -26.39 2.20
N GLN A 123 10.25 -25.83 2.13
CA GLN A 123 11.45 -26.55 1.67
C GLN A 123 12.07 -27.37 2.82
N ARG A 124 11.31 -28.36 3.29
CA ARG A 124 11.69 -29.28 4.38
C ARG A 124 11.24 -30.68 4.01
N TYR A 125 12.09 -31.67 4.28
CA TYR A 125 11.77 -33.07 4.01
C TYR A 125 10.65 -33.59 4.93
N TRP A 126 10.73 -33.30 6.23
CA TRP A 126 9.78 -33.84 7.21
C TRP A 126 8.44 -33.08 7.21
N GLY A 127 7.52 -33.51 6.36
CA GLY A 127 6.15 -32.97 6.24
C GLY A 127 5.31 -33.81 5.27
N ALA A 128 4.01 -33.53 5.20
CA ALA A 128 3.14 -34.16 4.21
C ALA A 128 3.50 -33.64 2.80
N PRO A 129 3.78 -34.52 1.82
CA PRO A 129 4.01 -34.10 0.44
C PRO A 129 2.79 -33.36 -0.15
N ILE A 130 3.05 -32.27 -0.87
CA ILE A 130 2.00 -31.50 -1.55
C ILE A 130 1.55 -32.28 -2.80
N PRO A 131 0.25 -32.60 -2.96
CA PRO A 131 -0.25 -33.48 -4.03
C PRO A 131 -0.40 -32.72 -5.36
N MET A 132 0.72 -32.23 -5.90
CA MET A 132 0.81 -31.57 -7.20
C MET A 132 1.88 -32.26 -8.05
N VAL A 133 1.65 -32.33 -9.37
CA VAL A 133 2.56 -32.94 -10.35
C VAL A 133 2.80 -31.95 -11.48
N THR A 134 4.03 -31.91 -11.98
CA THR A 134 4.40 -31.18 -13.19
C THR A 134 4.66 -32.17 -14.31
N LEU A 135 3.93 -32.08 -15.42
CA LEU A 135 4.15 -32.93 -16.60
C LEU A 135 5.36 -32.45 -17.40
N GLU A 136 5.85 -33.31 -18.31
CA GLU A 136 7.01 -32.98 -19.18
C GLU A 136 6.76 -31.77 -20.09
N ASP A 137 5.49 -31.48 -20.42
CA ASP A 137 5.08 -30.32 -21.20
C ASP A 137 5.04 -29.00 -20.39
N GLY A 138 5.32 -29.08 -19.08
CA GLY A 138 5.33 -27.95 -18.16
C GLY A 138 3.99 -27.64 -17.48
N THR A 139 2.93 -28.40 -17.76
CA THR A 139 1.64 -28.22 -17.08
C THR A 139 1.67 -28.68 -15.62
N VAL A 140 0.99 -27.94 -14.74
CA VAL A 140 0.90 -28.23 -13.31
C VAL A 140 -0.52 -28.66 -12.97
N LEU A 141 -0.66 -29.86 -12.41
CA LEU A 141 -1.96 -30.50 -12.14
C LEU A 141 -1.97 -31.09 -10.72
N PRO A 142 -3.14 -31.24 -10.09
CA PRO A 142 -3.27 -32.01 -8.85
C PRO A 142 -2.94 -33.50 -9.11
N SER A 143 -2.39 -34.18 -8.10
CA SER A 143 -2.25 -35.64 -8.15
C SER A 143 -3.62 -36.30 -8.32
N PRO A 144 -3.78 -37.27 -9.24
CA PRO A 144 -5.04 -38.00 -9.38
C PRO A 144 -5.46 -38.68 -8.07
N ASP A 145 -6.76 -38.73 -7.76
CA ASP A 145 -7.28 -39.33 -6.51
C ASP A 145 -6.78 -40.76 -6.28
N ALA A 146 -6.63 -41.54 -7.36
CA ALA A 146 -6.12 -42.91 -7.32
C ALA A 146 -4.64 -43.02 -6.90
N GLN A 147 -3.90 -41.91 -6.88
CA GLN A 147 -2.47 -41.84 -6.51
C GLN A 147 -2.27 -41.22 -5.11
N LEU A 148 -3.35 -40.95 -4.37
CA LEU A 148 -3.28 -40.48 -2.99
C LEU A 148 -3.28 -41.67 -2.01
N PRO A 149 -2.51 -41.62 -0.91
CA PRO A 149 -1.64 -40.51 -0.49
C PRO A 149 -0.30 -40.51 -1.23
N VAL A 150 0.26 -39.32 -1.47
CA VAL A 150 1.66 -39.17 -1.87
C VAL A 150 2.53 -39.46 -0.65
N ILE A 151 3.13 -40.66 -0.61
CA ILE A 151 3.90 -41.14 0.54
C ILE A 151 5.26 -40.45 0.59
N LEU A 152 5.64 -39.92 1.75
CA LEU A 152 6.98 -39.39 1.99
C LEU A 152 8.00 -40.56 1.96
N PRO A 153 9.05 -40.51 1.13
CA PRO A 153 10.06 -41.58 1.08
C PRO A 153 10.78 -41.70 2.42
N ALA A 154 10.68 -42.84 3.12
CA ALA A 154 11.12 -42.98 4.52
C ALA A 154 12.62 -43.28 4.72
N ASP A 155 13.34 -43.67 3.65
CA ASP A 155 14.75 -44.05 3.69
C ASP A 155 15.57 -42.97 2.95
N VAL A 156 16.21 -42.08 3.71
CA VAL A 156 16.94 -40.89 3.21
C VAL A 156 18.25 -40.71 3.96
#